data_AF-A0A925QRY6-F1
#
_entry.id   AF-A0A925QRY6-F1
#
_cell.length_a   1.000
_cell.length_b   1.000
_cell.length_c   1.000
_cell.angle_alpha   90.00
_cell.angle_beta   90.00
_cell.angle_gamma   90.00
#
_symmetry.space_group_name_H-M   'P 1'
#
loop_
_entity.id
_entity.type
_entity.pdbx_description
1 polymer ?
#
loop_
_entity_poly.entity_id
_entity_poly.type
_entity_poly.pdbx_seq_one_letter_code
_entity_poly.pdbx_strand_id
1 'polypeptide(L)'
;MTGRISSQRAAAIAIRCLAAPLARLAVRASFRAIALASALLGTAVPAQAVGPQVITLSGTVQGQPLPDGAVFRGIPYAAPPVGPLRW
;
A
#
# COMPACT_ATOMS: atom_id res chain seq x y z
N MET A 1 1.18 21.97 -61.26
CA MET A 1 2.23 21.71 -60.24
C MET A 1 1.52 21.39 -58.91
N THR A 2 0.84 20.23 -58.81
CA THR A 2 -0.15 20.02 -57.72
C THR A 2 -0.43 18.54 -57.37
N GLY A 3 0.43 17.59 -57.77
CA GLY A 3 0.10 16.15 -57.66
C GLY A 3 0.82 15.34 -56.57
N ARG A 4 1.84 15.87 -55.90
CA ARG A 4 2.77 15.05 -55.07
C ARG A 4 2.48 15.09 -53.56
N ILE A 5 1.58 15.96 -53.10
CA ILE A 5 1.33 16.20 -51.66
C ILE A 5 0.27 15.25 -51.06
N SER A 6 -0.67 14.73 -51.86
CA SER A 6 -1.77 13.87 -51.36
C SER A 6 -1.31 12.45 -51.00
N SER A 7 -0.38 11.88 -51.76
CA SER A 7 0.14 10.52 -51.55
C SER A 7 0.95 10.38 -50.26
N GLN A 8 1.71 11.41 -49.87
CA GLN A 8 2.56 11.34 -48.68
C GLN A 8 1.78 11.38 -47.36
N ARG A 9 0.60 12.00 -47.34
CA ARG A 9 -0.25 12.08 -46.12
C ARG A 9 -0.96 10.75 -45.82
N ALA A 10 -1.35 10.00 -46.85
CA ALA A 10 -2.02 8.70 -46.66
C ALA A 10 -1.08 7.64 -46.04
N ALA A 11 0.19 7.61 -46.46
CA ALA A 11 1.17 6.66 -45.93
C ALA A 11 1.49 6.90 -44.44
N ALA A 12 1.56 8.16 -44.01
CA ALA A 12 1.88 8.51 -42.62
C ALA A 12 0.77 8.15 -41.62
N ILE A 13 -0.50 8.14 -42.05
CA ILE A 13 -1.64 7.79 -41.20
C ILE A 13 -1.72 6.26 -41.00
N ALA A 14 -1.49 5.48 -42.06
CA ALA A 14 -1.52 4.02 -41.98
C ALA A 14 -0.44 3.44 -41.05
N ILE A 15 0.76 4.02 -41.05
CA ILE A 15 1.89 3.58 -40.19
C ILE A 15 1.60 3.83 -38.70
N ARG A 16 0.81 4.85 -38.36
CA ARG A 16 0.43 5.14 -36.96
C ARG A 16 -0.67 4.22 -36.41
N CYS A 17 -1.47 3.58 -37.25
CA CYS A 17 -2.58 2.73 -36.80
C CYS A 17 -2.15 1.30 -36.37
N LEU A 18 -1.04 0.74 -36.87
CA LEU A 18 -0.63 -0.63 -36.51
C LEU A 18 0.39 -0.74 -35.34
N ALA A 19 1.07 0.34 -34.97
CA ALA A 19 2.09 0.30 -33.91
C ALA A 19 1.49 0.43 -32.48
N ALA A 20 0.29 0.99 -32.35
CA ALA A 20 -0.35 1.26 -31.07
C ALA A 20 -0.77 0.02 -30.25
N PRO A 21 -1.35 -1.06 -30.81
CA PRO A 21 -1.78 -2.21 -30.01
C PRO A 21 -0.59 -3.01 -29.49
N LEU A 22 0.48 -3.14 -30.29
CA LEU A 22 1.72 -3.83 -29.90
C LEU A 22 2.47 -3.08 -28.80
N ALA A 23 2.56 -1.75 -28.90
CA ALA A 23 3.12 -0.93 -27.83
C ALA A 23 2.31 -1.02 -26.52
N ARG A 24 0.98 -1.07 -26.60
CA ARG A 24 0.10 -1.24 -25.43
C ARG A 24 0.23 -2.62 -24.78
N LEU A 25 0.40 -3.68 -25.58
CA LEU A 25 0.65 -5.04 -25.10
C LEU A 25 2.04 -5.16 -24.46
N ALA A 26 3.06 -4.57 -25.07
CA ALA A 26 4.42 -4.53 -24.53
C ALA A 26 4.47 -3.77 -23.19
N VAL A 27 3.85 -2.59 -23.10
CA VAL A 27 3.77 -1.81 -21.85
C VAL A 27 3.03 -2.58 -20.75
N ARG A 28 1.91 -3.26 -21.08
CA ARG A 28 1.18 -4.12 -20.13
C ARG A 28 1.99 -5.32 -19.66
N ALA A 29 2.78 -5.93 -20.55
CA ALA A 29 3.69 -7.02 -20.20
C ALA A 29 4.83 -6.54 -19.29
N SER A 30 5.38 -5.35 -19.55
CA SER A 30 6.40 -4.71 -18.71
C SER A 30 5.90 -4.41 -17.30
N PHE A 31 4.67 -3.87 -17.16
CA PHE A 31 4.10 -3.62 -15.83
C PHE A 31 3.87 -4.91 -15.02
N ARG A 32 3.45 -6.00 -15.66
CA ARG A 32 3.29 -7.31 -15.00
C ARG A 32 4.63 -7.89 -14.57
N ALA A 33 5.66 -7.78 -15.41
CA ALA A 33 7.01 -8.26 -15.08
C ALA A 33 7.60 -7.49 -13.89
N ILE A 34 7.41 -6.17 -13.84
CA ILE A 34 7.87 -5.33 -12.71
C ILE A 34 7.12 -5.69 -11.42
N ALA A 35 5.80 -5.87 -11.48
CA ALA A 35 5.00 -6.27 -10.33
C ALA A 35 5.40 -7.65 -9.77
N LEU A 36 5.61 -8.64 -10.65
CA LEU A 36 6.13 -9.96 -10.27
C LEU A 36 7.54 -9.85 -9.67
N ALA A 37 8.44 -9.08 -10.28
CA ALA A 37 9.79 -8.88 -9.73
C ALA A 37 9.77 -8.22 -8.35
N SER A 38 8.90 -7.22 -8.12
CA SER A 38 8.73 -6.61 -6.79
C SER A 38 8.15 -7.55 -5.75
N ALA A 39 7.29 -8.50 -6.14
CA ALA A 39 6.77 -9.52 -5.24
C ALA A 39 7.85 -10.56 -4.88
N LEU A 40 8.72 -10.93 -5.84
CA LEU A 40 9.85 -11.85 -5.60
C LEU A 40 10.95 -11.22 -4.74
N LEU A 41 11.12 -9.89 -4.80
CA LEU A 41 12.08 -9.15 -3.97
C LEU A 41 11.65 -8.99 -2.50
N GLY A 42 10.51 -9.58 -2.10
CA GLY A 42 10.12 -9.83 -0.71
C GLY A 42 10.39 -8.65 0.22
N THR A 43 9.47 -7.69 0.30
CA THR A 43 9.52 -6.70 1.39
C THR A 43 9.34 -7.46 2.71
N ALA A 44 10.44 -7.77 3.39
CA ALA A 44 10.40 -8.34 4.73
C ALA A 44 9.69 -7.35 5.64
N VAL A 45 8.41 -7.59 5.91
CA VAL A 45 7.69 -6.87 6.94
C VAL A 45 8.29 -7.32 8.27
N PRO A 46 8.87 -6.42 9.08
CA PRO A 46 9.40 -6.81 10.37
C PRO A 46 8.26 -7.40 11.19
N ALA A 47 8.45 -8.61 11.71
CA ALA A 47 7.51 -9.21 12.64
C ALA A 47 7.43 -8.30 13.87
N GLN A 48 6.27 -7.68 14.09
CA GLN A 48 6.03 -6.87 15.27
C GLN A 48 5.99 -7.82 16.47
N ALA A 49 6.96 -7.70 17.36
CA ALA A 49 6.98 -8.48 18.59
C ALA A 49 5.70 -8.18 19.38
N VAL A 50 4.91 -9.23 19.66
CA VAL A 50 3.72 -9.11 20.50
C VAL A 50 4.18 -8.77 21.92
N GLY A 51 3.69 -7.66 22.45
CA GLY A 51 4.05 -7.19 23.79
C GLY A 51 3.47 -8.07 24.90
N PRO A 52 3.99 -7.95 26.14
CA PRO A 52 3.48 -8.69 27.28
C PRO A 52 1.99 -8.41 27.51
N GLN A 53 1.23 -9.44 27.91
CA GLN A 53 -0.20 -9.32 28.20
C GLN A 53 -0.48 -9.68 29.65
N VAL A 54 -1.38 -8.93 30.29
CA VAL A 54 -1.83 -9.18 31.67
C VAL A 54 -3.35 -9.22 31.71
N ILE A 55 -3.90 -10.21 32.41
CA ILE A 55 -5.35 -10.33 32.64
C ILE A 55 -5.71 -9.48 33.85
N THR A 56 -6.72 -8.61 33.69
CA THR A 56 -7.30 -7.79 34.77
C THR A 56 -8.77 -8.13 34.96
N LEU A 57 -9.40 -7.58 36.01
CA LEU A 57 -10.85 -7.70 36.19
C LEU A 57 -11.66 -7.07 35.05
N SER A 58 -11.08 -6.11 34.32
CA SER A 58 -11.71 -5.41 33.21
C SER A 58 -11.33 -5.98 31.84
N GLY A 59 -10.56 -7.06 31.79
CA GLY A 59 -10.10 -7.71 30.56
C GLY A 59 -8.57 -7.73 30.42
N THR A 60 -8.10 -8.18 29.25
CA THR A 60 -6.67 -8.31 28.95
C THR A 60 -6.07 -6.98 28.50
N VAL A 61 -4.91 -6.61 29.04
CA VAL A 61 -4.17 -5.40 28.66
C VAL A 61 -2.83 -5.81 28.05
N GLN A 62 -2.53 -5.27 26.87
CA GLN A 62 -1.21 -5.39 26.24
C GLN A 62 -0.30 -4.24 26.68
N GLY A 63 0.89 -4.59 27.12
CA GLY A 63 1.95 -3.66 27.50
C GLY A 63 3.06 -3.58 26.46
N GLN A 64 4.05 -2.75 26.77
CA GLN A 64 5.29 -2.63 26.02
C GLN A 64 6.45 -3.20 26.87
N PRO A 65 7.33 -4.03 26.29
CA PRO A 65 8.49 -4.54 27.01
C PRO A 65 9.53 -3.43 27.23
N LEU A 66 10.14 -3.42 28.41
CA LEU A 66 11.28 -2.60 28.81
C LEU A 66 12.43 -3.50 29.27
N PRO A 67 13.68 -2.99 29.35
CA PRO A 67 14.83 -3.79 29.80
C PRO A 67 14.60 -4.52 31.14
N ASP A 68 13.98 -3.83 32.11
CA ASP A 68 13.78 -4.35 33.47
C ASP A 68 12.31 -4.67 33.78
N GLY A 69 11.47 -4.85 32.75
CA GLY A 69 10.06 -5.21 32.96
C GLY A 69 9.14 -4.82 31.81
N ALA A 70 7.96 -4.30 32.15
CA ALA A 70 6.94 -3.91 31.18
C ALA A 70 6.19 -2.67 31.64
N VAL A 71 5.77 -1.84 30.68
CA VAL A 71 4.93 -0.68 30.93
C VAL A 71 3.56 -0.86 30.30
N PHE A 72 2.51 -0.53 31.05
CA PHE A 72 1.13 -0.54 30.61
C PHE A 72 0.55 0.86 30.81
N ARG A 73 0.09 1.51 29.73
CA ARG A 73 -0.33 2.92 29.74
C ARG A 73 -1.82 3.02 29.46
N GLY A 74 -2.47 4.02 30.05
CA GLY A 74 -3.87 4.34 29.77
C GLY A 74 -4.88 3.31 30.30
N ILE A 75 -4.51 2.51 31.31
CA ILE A 75 -5.45 1.58 31.95
C ILE A 75 -6.49 2.40 32.73
N PRO A 76 -7.78 2.32 32.38
CA PRO A 76 -8.83 2.98 33.15
C PRO A 76 -8.96 2.33 34.52
N TYR A 77 -8.93 3.14 35.58
CA TYR A 77 -9.07 2.67 36.97
C TYR A 77 -10.38 3.11 37.62
N ALA A 78 -11.11 4.03 36.97
CA ALA A 78 -12.39 4.54 37.42
C ALA A 78 -13.25 4.93 36.21
N ALA A 79 -14.54 5.12 36.44
CA ALA A 79 -15.42 5.72 35.44
C ALA A 79 -14.94 7.14 35.11
N PRO A 80 -14.90 7.56 33.83
CA PRO A 80 -14.55 8.92 33.45
C PRO A 80 -15.48 9.95 34.14
N PRO A 81 -14.95 11.02 34.76
CA PRO A 81 -15.75 12.00 35.52
C PRO A 81 -16.43 13.02 34.60
N VAL A 82 -17.30 12.54 33.71
CA VAL A 82 -18.02 13.33 32.70
C VAL A 82 -19.53 13.26 32.90
N GLY A 83 -20.28 14.21 32.33
CA GLY A 83 -21.74 14.22 32.41
C GLY A 83 -22.24 14.39 33.86
N PRO A 84 -23.18 13.55 34.34
CA PRO A 84 -23.66 13.59 35.73
C PRO A 84 -22.58 13.30 36.80
N LEU A 85 -21.43 12.73 36.42
CA LEU A 85 -20.29 12.54 37.32
C LEU A 85 -19.38 13.78 37.40
N ARG A 86 -19.64 14.79 36.56
CA ARG A 86 -19.01 16.10 36.66
C ARG A 86 -19.70 16.88 37.77
N TRP A 87 -18.90 17.56 38.57
CA TRP A 87 -19.36 18.29 39.76
C TRP A 87 -20.37 19.38 39.38
#